data_AF-A0A560FTQ1-F1
#
_entry.id   AF-A0A560FTQ1-F1
#
_cell.length_a   1.000
_cell.length_b   1.000
_cell.length_c   1.000
_cell.angle_alpha   90.00
_cell.angle_beta   90.00
_cell.angle_gamma   90.00
#
_symmetry.space_group_name_H-M   'P 1'
#
loop_
_entity.id
_entity.type
_entity.pdbx_description
1 polymer ?
#
loop_
_entity_poly.entity_id
_entity_poly.type
_entity_poly.pdbx_seq_one_letter_code
_entity_poly.pdbx_strand_id
1 'polypeptide(L)' 'MNTALKAADDPMAQTLDAIPNLALRLGLCVYDAIYLGLALRSGLPLAPLGTTLRQAAASSNVRLMLP' A
#
# COMPACT_ATOMS: atom_id res chain seq x y z
N MET A 1 -23.32 -1.46 -26.03
CA MET A 1 -22.17 -0.54 -25.88
C MET A 1 -21.41 -0.98 -24.63
N ASN A 2 -20.43 -1.87 -24.79
CA ASN A 2 -19.64 -2.37 -23.66
C ASN A 2 -18.37 -1.53 -23.58
N THR A 3 -18.38 -0.52 -22.71
CA THR A 3 -17.18 0.19 -22.29
C THR A 3 -16.35 -0.74 -21.40
N ALA A 4 -15.61 -1.64 -22.04
CA ALA A 4 -14.39 -2.16 -21.44
C ALA A 4 -13.48 -0.94 -21.26
N LEU A 5 -13.40 -0.43 -20.03
CA LEU A 5 -12.34 0.48 -19.62
C LEU A 5 -11.04 -0.26 -19.91
N LYS A 6 -10.45 0.04 -21.06
CA LYS A 6 -9.08 -0.34 -21.36
C LYS A 6 -8.27 0.33 -20.25
N ALA A 7 -7.85 -0.45 -19.26
CA ALA A 7 -6.81 -0.02 -18.35
C ALA A 7 -5.69 0.45 -19.25
N ALA A 8 -5.52 1.76 -19.36
CA ALA A 8 -4.38 2.30 -20.05
C ALA A 8 -3.14 1.73 -19.36
N ASP A 9 -2.00 1.74 -20.05
CA ASP A 9 -0.69 1.45 -19.46
C ASP A 9 -0.29 2.54 -18.43
N ASP A 10 -1.24 2.95 -17.58
CA ASP A 10 -1.12 3.89 -16.51
C ASP A 10 -0.35 3.20 -15.38
N PRO A 11 0.86 3.66 -15.05
CA PRO A 11 1.62 3.09 -13.94
C PRO A 11 0.87 3.22 -12.61
N MET A 12 -0.05 4.19 -12.51
CA MET A 12 -0.97 4.33 -11.37
C MET A 12 -2.00 3.19 -11.29
N ALA A 13 -2.52 2.71 -12.43
CA ALA A 13 -3.46 1.59 -12.47
C ALA A 13 -2.76 0.27 -12.10
N GLN A 14 -1.56 0.03 -12.63
CA GLN A 14 -0.72 -1.13 -12.24
C GLN A 14 -0.36 -1.11 -10.75
N THR A 15 -0.13 0.08 -10.19
CA THR A 15 0.12 0.25 -8.75
C THR A 15 -1.13 -0.04 -7.93
N LEU A 16 -2.32 0.37 -8.40
CA LEU A 16 -3.59 0.08 -7.72
C LEU A 16 -3.94 -1.40 -7.77
N ASP A 17 -3.66 -2.12 -8.86
CA ASP A 17 -3.85 -3.57 -8.95
C ASP A 17 -2.88 -4.36 -8.04
N ALA A 18 -1.71 -3.78 -7.74
CA ALA A 18 -0.75 -4.37 -6.83
C ALA A 18 -1.14 -4.22 -5.34
N ILE A 19 -1.98 -3.24 -5.00
CA ILE A 19 -2.35 -2.91 -3.61
C ILE A 19 -3.21 -4.00 -2.95
N PRO A 20 -4.26 -4.55 -3.60
CA PRO A 20 -5.01 -5.69 -3.05
C PRO A 20 -4.11 -6.90 -2.81
N ASN A 21 -3.17 -7.18 -3.73
CA ASN A 21 -2.21 -8.26 -3.57
C ASN A 21 -1.25 -8.01 -2.40
N LEU A 22 -0.79 -6.78 -2.21
CA LEU A 22 0.02 -6.38 -1.05
C LEU A 22 -0.77 -6.56 0.26
N ALA A 23 -2.03 -6.13 0.27
CA ALA A 23 -2.92 -6.26 1.42
C ALA A 23 -3.10 -7.73 1.82
N LEU A 24 -3.39 -8.61 0.85
CA LEU A 24 -3.51 -10.05 1.08
C LEU A 24 -2.21 -10.67 1.60
N ARG A 25 -1.07 -10.34 0.99
CA ARG A 25 0.25 -10.90 1.39
C ARG A 25 0.67 -10.50 2.79
N LEU A 26 0.32 -9.30 3.22
CA LEU A 26 0.71 -8.74 4.52
C LEU A 26 -0.38 -8.84 5.58
N GLY A 27 -1.54 -9.41 5.25
CA GLY A 27 -2.69 -9.47 6.15
C GLY A 27 -3.23 -8.10 6.55
N LEU A 28 -3.09 -7.10 5.68
CA LEU A 28 -3.51 -5.73 5.90
C LEU A 28 -4.90 -5.49 5.30
N CYS A 29 -5.61 -4.49 5.83
CA CYS A 29 -6.73 -3.92 5.07
C CYS A 29 -6.18 -3.16 3.84
N VAL A 30 -7.03 -2.96 2.84
CA VAL A 30 -6.65 -2.25 1.60
C VAL A 30 -6.12 -0.84 1.91
N TYR A 31 -6.73 -0.13 2.86
CA TYR A 31 -6.29 1.21 3.24
C TYR A 31 -4.88 1.23 3.87
N ASP A 32 -4.60 0.30 4.77
CA ASP A 32 -3.27 0.14 5.38
C ASP A 32 -2.21 -0.18 4.32
N ALA A 33 -2.55 -1.03 3.34
CA ALA A 33 -1.69 -1.33 2.20
C ALA A 33 -1.42 -0.09 1.32
N ILE A 34 -2.42 0.76 1.12
CA ILE A 34 -2.27 2.05 0.41
C ILE A 34 -1.29 2.95 1.13
N TYR A 35 -1.46 3.15 2.44
CA TYR A 35 -0.57 4.03 3.19
C TYR A 35 0.85 3.47 3.29
N LEU A 36 1.01 2.15 3.42
CA LEU A 36 2.31 1.50 3.38
C LEU A 36 3.00 1.69 2.02
N GLY A 37 2.28 1.44 0.92
CA GLY A 37 2.81 1.63 -0.44
C GLY A 37 3.14 3.09 -0.75
N LEU A 38 2.38 4.03 -0.20
CA LEU A 38 2.68 5.46 -0.30
C LEU A 38 3.95 5.81 0.47
N ALA A 39 4.09 5.36 1.72
CA ALA A 39 5.27 5.61 2.54
C ALA A 39 6.56 5.08 1.88
N LEU A 40 6.49 3.87 1.31
CA LEU A 40 7.59 3.26 0.56
C LEU A 40 8.01 4.09 -0.65
N ARG A 41 7.05 4.52 -1.48
CA ARG A 41 7.33 5.30 -2.69
C ARG A 41 7.85 6.71 -2.38
N SER A 42 7.33 7.32 -1.33
CA SER A 42 7.67 8.70 -0.97
C SER A 42 8.90 8.79 -0.04
N GLY A 43 9.40 7.66 0.46
CA GLY A 43 10.50 7.63 1.45
C GLY A 43 10.12 8.29 2.78
N LEU A 44 8.83 8.34 3.11
CA LEU A 44 8.31 9.03 4.29
C LEU A 44 8.09 8.06 5.45
N PRO A 45 8.22 8.53 6.70
CA PRO A 45 7.86 7.73 7.85
C PRO A 45 6.34 7.49 7.91
N LEU A 46 5.93 6.33 8.41
CA LEU A 46 4.53 5.96 8.57
C LEU A 46 4.14 6.03 10.05
N ALA A 47 2.97 6.58 10.35
CA ALA A 47 2.37 6.61 11.70
C ALA A 47 1.24 5.56 11.82
N PRO A 48 1.56 4.27 12.06
CA PRO A 48 0.56 3.21 12.09
C PRO A 48 -0.24 3.18 13.39
N LEU A 49 -1.55 2.98 13.28
CA LEU A 49 -2.46 2.80 14.42
C LEU A 49 -2.41 1.36 14.96
N GLY A 50 -2.45 0.36 14.07
CA GLY A 50 -2.51 -1.06 14.42
C GLY A 50 -1.15 -1.74 14.63
N THR A 51 -1.18 -2.93 15.23
CA THR A 51 0.00 -3.80 15.40
C THR A 51 0.42 -4.45 14.07
N THR A 52 -0.54 -4.91 13.26
CA THR A 52 -0.27 -5.54 11.96
C THR A 52 0.44 -4.57 11.00
N LEU A 53 -0.03 -3.32 10.91
CA LEU A 53 0.60 -2.31 10.05
C LEU A 53 2.00 -1.92 10.57
N ARG A 54 2.21 -1.86 11.89
CA ARG A 54 3.55 -1.67 12.47
C ARG A 54 4.52 -2.76 12.04
N GLN A 55 4.09 -4.02 12.13
CA GLN A 55 4.88 -5.17 11.72
C GLN A 55 5.18 -5.14 10.21
N ALA A 56 4.17 -4.85 9.39
CA ALA A 56 4.34 -4.75 7.96
C ALA A 56 5.31 -3.63 7.55
N ALA A 57 5.21 -2.46 8.19
CA ALA A 57 6.10 -1.33 7.96
C ALA A 57 7.55 -1.63 8.39
N ALA A 58 7.74 -2.25 9.56
CA ALA A 58 9.06 -2.68 10.03
C ALA A 58 9.71 -3.70 9.08
N SER A 59 8.95 -4.71 8.65
CA SER A 59 9.40 -5.72 7.67
C SER A 59 9.70 -5.13 6.29
N SER A 60 9.10 -3.99 5.96
CA SER A 60 9.29 -3.27 4.69
C SER A 60 10.32 -2.14 4.77
N ASN A 61 11.10 -2.05 5.86
CA ASN A 61 12.07 -0.98 6.12
C ASN A 61 11.48 0.45 6.08
N VAL A 62 10.18 0.59 6.38
CA VAL A 62 9.54 1.89 6.53
C VAL A 62 9.75 2.39 7.95
N ARG A 63 10.29 3.60 8.08
CA ARG A 63 10.50 4.24 9.38
C ARG A 63 9.15 4.48 10.06
N LEU A 64 9.03 4.09 11.33
CA LEU A 64 7.84 4.37 12.12
C LEU A 64 7.93 5.78 12.74
N MET A 65 6.84 6.53 12.63
CA MET A 65 6.60 7.73 13.42
C MET A 65 5.72 7.33 14.60
N LEU A 66 6.33 7.27 15.78
CA LEU A 66 5.63 7.08 17.04
C LEU A 66 5.39 8.47 17.66
N PRO A 67 4.29 8.64 18.43
CA PRO A 67 4.08 9.86 19.20
C PRO A 67 5.21 10.12 20.21
#